data_AF-A0A7T8KAM4-F1
#
_entry.id   AF-A0A7T8KAM4-F1
#
_cell.length_a   1.000
_cell.length_b   1.000
_cell.length_c   1.000
_cell.angle_alpha   90.00
_cell.angle_beta   90.00
_cell.angle_gamma   90.00
#
_symmetry.space_group_name_H-M   'P 1'
#
loop_
_entity.id
_entity.type
_entity.pdbx_description
1 polymer ?
#
loop_
_entity_poly.entity_id
_entity_poly.type
_entity_poly.pdbx_seq_one_letter_code
_entity_poly.pdbx_strand_id
1 'polypeptide(L)' 'MIEWSKNGEIIDDYSWDRYRVVKKYLKIRKPIIEEDTAVFICKGINGFGSESVRVEVLIV' A
#
# COMPACT_ATOMS: atom_id res chain seq x y z
N MET A 1 -12.63 -3.18 -6.22
CA MET A 1 -11.74 -2.05 -5.87
C MET A 1 -10.60 -2.58 -5.02
N ILE A 2 -9.39 -2.06 -5.20
CA ILE A 2 -8.23 -2.40 -4.36
C ILE A 2 -7.80 -1.10 -3.67
N GLU A 3 -7.66 -1.16 -2.35
CA GLU A 3 -7.16 -0.07 -1.51
C GLU A 3 -5.87 -0.54 -0.83
N TRP A 4 -4.88 0.34 -0.79
CA TRP A 4 -3.63 0.09 -0.06
C TRP A 4 -3.52 1.08 1.09
N SER A 5 -3.03 0.62 2.24
CA SER A 5 -2.67 1.48 3.35
C SER A 5 -1.27 1.16 3.88
N LYS A 6 -0.61 2.17 4.45
CA LYS A 6 0.68 2.08 5.14
C LYS A 6 0.46 2.55 6.58
N ASN A 7 0.75 1.70 7.56
CA ASN A 7 0.58 2.01 8.99
C ASN A 7 -0.82 2.58 9.36
N GLY A 8 -1.86 2.17 8.63
CA GLY A 8 -3.24 2.62 8.84
C GLY A 8 -3.66 3.81 7.97
N GLU A 9 -2.75 4.49 7.30
CA GLU A 9 -3.07 5.60 6.38
C GLU A 9 -3.28 5.09 4.96
N ILE A 10 -4.38 5.50 4.32
CA ILE A 10 -4.67 5.14 2.93
C ILE A 10 -3.64 5.78 2.00
N ILE A 11 -3.08 4.98 1.11
CA ILE A 11 -2.18 5.43 0.06
C ILE A 11 -3.02 5.90 -1.12
N ASP A 12 -3.07 7.21 -1.31
CA ASP A 12 -3.61 7.85 -2.50
C ASP A 12 -2.49 8.38 -3.41
N ASP A 13 -2.76 8.47 -4.71
CA ASP A 13 -1.76 8.85 -5.71
C ASP A 13 -1.36 10.35 -5.70
N TYR A 14 -2.01 11.18 -4.86
CA TYR A 14 -1.80 12.62 -4.81
C TYR A 14 -0.91 13.04 -3.62
N SER A 15 -1.19 12.49 -2.44
CA SER A 15 -0.48 12.76 -1.18
C SER A 15 0.81 11.96 -1.07
N TRP A 16 0.93 10.85 -1.80
CA TRP A 16 2.07 9.94 -1.74
C TRP A 16 2.90 10.01 -3.03
N ASP A 17 4.08 10.61 -2.93
CA ASP A 17 4.96 10.89 -4.07
C ASP A 17 5.62 9.63 -4.66
N ARG A 18 6.15 8.75 -3.79
CA ARG A 18 6.88 7.53 -4.16
C ARG A 18 6.01 6.29 -4.24
N TYR A 19 4.81 6.31 -3.68
CA TYR A 19 3.90 5.17 -3.66
C TYR A 19 2.87 5.31 -4.77
N ARG A 20 2.70 4.28 -5.58
CA ARG A 20 1.73 4.28 -6.69
C ARG A 20 0.91 3.02 -6.69
N VAL A 21 -0.41 3.17 -6.67
CA VAL A 21 -1.33 2.05 -6.83
C VAL A 21 -1.51 1.79 -8.32
N VAL A 22 -1.05 0.64 -8.80
CA VAL A 22 -1.17 0.26 -10.21
C VAL A 22 -2.04 -0.97 -10.33
N LYS A 23 -3.32 -0.77 -10.67
CA LYS A 23 -4.36 -1.80 -10.78
C LYS A 23 -4.53 -2.62 -9.49
N LYS A 24 -3.68 -3.63 -9.28
CA LYS A 24 -3.75 -4.61 -8.19
C LYS A 24 -2.50 -4.66 -7.32
N TYR A 25 -1.47 -3.86 -7.62
CA TYR A 25 -0.22 -3.86 -6.87
C TYR A 25 0.18 -2.46 -6.45
N LEU A 26 0.88 -2.37 -5.33
CA LEU A 26 1.54 -1.15 -4.87
C LEU A 26 2.99 -1.14 -5.37
N LYS A 27 3.40 -0.04 -5.99
CA LYS A 27 4.79 0.18 -6.40
C LYS A 27 5.40 1.30 -5.57
N ILE A 28 6.53 1.02 -4.93
CA ILE A 28 7.39 2.04 -4.31
C ILE A 28 8.46 2.44 -5.33
N ARG A 29 8.52 3.73 -5.67
CA ARG A 29 9.53 4.27 -6.59
C ARG A 29 10.86 4.45 -5.86
N LYS A 30 11.95 4.24 -6.59
CA LYS A 30 13.31 4.47 -6.09
C LYS A 30 13.53 5.97 -5.77
N PRO A 31 14.45 6.30 -4.85
CA PRO A 31 15.20 5.37 -3.99
C PRO A 31 14.29 4.70 -2.94
N ILE A 32 14.65 3.49 -2.51
CA ILE A 32 14.04 2.86 -1.32
C ILE A 32 14.80 3.38 -0.11
N ILE A 33 14.08 3.82 0.92
CA ILE A 33 14.64 4.47 2.11
C ILE A 33 14.12 3.79 3.39
N GLU A 34 14.74 4.05 4.53
CA GLU A 34 14.38 3.39 5.80
C GLU A 34 12.91 3.56 6.16
N GLU A 35 12.31 4.71 5.82
CA GLU A 35 10.90 5.01 6.06
C GLU A 35 9.95 4.12 5.25
N ASP A 36 10.43 3.37 4.26
CA ASP A 36 9.64 2.35 3.55
C ASP A 36 9.45 1.07 4.38
N THR A 37 10.18 0.92 5.49
CA THR A 37 9.91 -0.10 6.52
C THR A 37 8.57 0.20 7.18
N ALA A 38 7.57 -0.64 6.91
CA ALA A 38 6.22 -0.42 7.38
C ALA A 38 5.35 -1.67 7.27
N VAL A 39 4.19 -1.60 7.91
CA VAL A 39 3.09 -2.55 7.68
C VAL A 39 2.19 -1.99 6.59
N PHE A 40 2.07 -2.75 5.49
CA PHE A 40 1.16 -2.50 4.40
C PHE A 40 -0.07 -3.40 4.51
N ILE A 41 -1.25 -2.85 4.20
CA ILE A 41 -2.48 -3.63 4.07
C ILE A 41 -3.04 -3.45 2.67
N CYS A 42 -3.32 -4.55 1.99
CA CYS A 42 -4.07 -4.57 0.73
C CYS A 42 -5.49 -5.02 1.03
N LYS A 43 -6.48 -4.17 0.75
CA LYS A 43 -7.89 -4.47 0.94
C LYS A 43 -8.59 -4.59 -0.41
N GLY A 44 -9.16 -5.76 -0.69
CA GLY A 44 -10.01 -6.00 -1.85
C GLY A 44 -11.48 -5.85 -1.49
N ILE A 45 -12.22 -5.02 -2.25
CA ILE A 45 -13.63 -4.72 -2.00
C ILE A 45 -14.46 -5.04 -3.26
N ASN A 46 -15.61 -5.70 -3.07
CA ASN A 46 -16.62 -5.93 -4.10
C ASN A 46 -18.03 -5.53 -3.59
N GLY A 47 -19.09 -5.85 -4.33
CA GLY A 47 -20.47 -5.49 -3.95
C GLY A 47 -21.06 -6.26 -2.76
N PHE A 48 -20.34 -7.25 -2.20
CA PHE A 48 -20.81 -8.13 -1.14
C PHE A 48 -19.96 -8.04 0.14
N GLY A 49 -18.75 -7.51 0.05
CA GLY A 49 -17.86 -7.40 1.20
C GLY A 49 -16.44 -7.02 0.82
N SER A 50 -15.54 -7.24 1.78
CA SER A 50 -14.12 -6.95 1.61
C SER A 50 -13.25 -7.94 2.37
N GLU A 51 -12.05 -8.17 1.84
CA GLU A 51 -11.01 -8.97 2.48
C GLU A 51 -9.67 -8.22 2.48
N SER A 52 -8.82 -8.51 3.48
CA SER A 52 -7.56 -7.80 3.69
C SER A 52 -6.37 -8.73 3.86
N VAL A 53 -5.23 -8.35 3.28
CA VAL A 53 -3.94 -9.02 3.45
C VAL A 53 -2.95 -8.06 4.10
N ARG A 54 -2.29 -8.51 5.18
CA ARG A 54 -1.25 -7.76 5.89
C ARG A 54 0.14 -8.19 5.40
N VAL A 55 1.00 -7.23 5.08
CA VAL A 55 2.38 -7.44 4.65
C VAL A 55 3.29 -6.52 5.46
N GLU A 56 4.28 -7.07 6.13
CA GLU A 56 5.32 -6.29 6.80
C GLU A 56 6.57 -6.25 5.91
N VAL A 57 7.06 -5.04 5.62
CA VAL A 57 8.24 -4.82 4.79
C VAL A 57 9.32 -4.21 5.69
N LEU A 58 10.51 -4.78 5.63
CA LEU A 58 11.70 -4.30 6.33
C LEU A 58 12.79 -3.99 5.30
N ILE A 59 13.35 -2.79 5.39
CA ILE A 59 14.50 -2.36 4.59
C ILE A 59 15.78 -2.58 5.42
N VAL A 60 16.80 -3.19 4.80
CA VAL A 60 18.11 -3.51 5.39
C VAL A 60 19.25 -3.05 4.51
#